data_AF-A0AB38SAC5-F1
#
_entry.id   AF-A0AB38SAC5-F1
#
_cell.length_a   1.000
_cell.length_b   1.000
_cell.length_c   1.000
_cell.angle_alpha   90.00
_cell.angle_beta   90.00
_cell.angle_gamma   90.00
#
_symmetry.space_group_name_H-M   'P 1'
#
loop_
_entity.id
_entity.type
_entity.pdbx_description
1 polymer ?
#
loop_
_entity_poly.entity_id
_entity_poly.type
_entity_poly.pdbx_seq_one_letter_code
_entity_poly.pdbx_strand_id
1 'polypeptide(L)' 'MTKVSDEIEVGGLAEGVAFSPDGNYAYIGNFLDSNMSIMRINGTQVTDTGNKLQLPGHPASLRGAPK' A
#
# COMPACT_ATOMS: atom_id res chain seq x y z
N MET A 1 20.77 -11.99 6.35
CA MET A 1 19.49 -12.67 6.02
C MET A 1 18.37 -11.78 6.51
N THR A 2 17.48 -11.32 5.64
CA THR A 2 16.33 -10.47 6.04
C THR A 2 15.24 -11.36 6.59
N LYS A 3 14.67 -11.00 7.75
CA LYS A 3 13.58 -11.74 8.40
C LYS A 3 12.26 -10.99 8.17
N VAL A 4 11.26 -11.68 7.63
CA VAL A 4 9.87 -11.21 7.57
C VAL A 4 9.19 -11.60 8.88
N SER A 5 8.50 -10.67 9.54
CA SER A 5 7.78 -10.94 10.79
C SER A 5 6.31 -11.28 10.55
N ASP A 6 5.67 -10.60 9.59
CA ASP A 6 4.25 -10.67 9.31
C ASP A 6 3.99 -10.44 7.81
N GLU A 7 2.96 -11.09 7.29
CA GLU A 7 2.48 -10.94 5.92
C GLU A 7 1.01 -10.51 5.95
N ILE A 8 0.63 -9.60 5.06
CA ILE A 8 -0.74 -9.11 4.93
C ILE A 8 -1.16 -9.25 3.48
N GLU A 9 -2.29 -9.90 3.25
CA GLU A 9 -2.86 -10.00 1.91
C GLU A 9 -3.35 -8.63 1.42
N VAL A 10 -3.09 -8.36 0.15
CA VAL A 10 -3.56 -7.17 -0.56
C VAL A 10 -4.26 -7.59 -1.85
N GLY A 11 -4.52 -6.65 -2.76
CA GLY A 11 -5.18 -6.95 -4.03
C GLY A 11 -4.29 -7.69 -5.02
N GLY A 12 -4.87 -7.97 -6.19
CA GLY A 12 -4.22 -8.70 -7.28
C GLY A 12 -3.06 -7.91 -7.92
N LEU A 13 -1.90 -8.56 -7.99
CA LEU A 13 -0.65 -8.04 -8.58
C LEU A 13 -0.28 -6.66 -8.02
N ALA A 14 0.16 -6.63 -6.75
CA ALA A 14 0.67 -5.41 -6.14
C ALA A 14 1.99 -4.98 -6.79
N GLU A 15 2.01 -3.81 -7.45
CA GLU A 15 3.19 -3.32 -8.19
C GLU A 15 3.85 -2.10 -7.56
N GLY A 16 3.07 -1.21 -6.94
CA GLY A 16 3.57 0.04 -6.38
C GLY A 16 3.24 0.20 -4.90
N VAL A 17 4.17 0.75 -4.13
CA VAL A 17 3.92 1.21 -2.75
C VAL A 17 4.41 2.65 -2.58
N ALA A 18 3.61 3.46 -1.88
CA ALA A 18 4.00 4.81 -1.45
C ALA A 18 3.63 5.02 0.02
N PHE A 19 4.46 5.73 0.76
CA PHE A 19 4.21 6.09 2.15
C PHE A 19 3.72 7.54 2.25
N SER A 20 2.84 7.82 3.19
CA SER A 20 2.48 9.20 3.53
C SER A 20 3.67 9.92 4.16
N PRO A 21 3.81 11.26 4.00
CA PRO A 21 4.91 12.03 4.58
C PRO A 21 5.02 11.89 6.11
N ASP A 22 3.88 11.83 6.79
CA ASP A 22 3.79 11.62 8.25
C ASP A 22 4.09 10.18 8.68
N GLY A 23 4.22 9.24 7.73
CA GLY A 23 4.50 7.82 7.97
C GLY A 23 3.33 7.02 8.54
N ASN A 24 2.14 7.61 8.66
CA ASN A 24 0.97 6.94 9.26
C ASN A 24 0.23 6.02 8.28
N TYR A 25 0.53 6.10 6.98
CA TYR A 25 -0.13 5.32 5.95
C TYR A 25 0.84 4.79 4.90
N ALA A 26 0.51 3.61 4.37
CA ALA A 26 1.04 3.11 3.10
C ALA A 26 -0.11 2.89 2.11
N TYR A 27 0.18 3.16 0.85
CA TYR A 27 -0.74 3.05 -0.26
C TYR A 27 -0.17 2.06 -1.25
N ILE A 28 -0.94 1.01 -1.55
CA ILE A 28 -0.47 -0.13 -2.36
C ILE A 28 -1.32 -0.21 -3.61
N GLY A 29 -0.69 -0.06 -4.77
CA GLY A 29 -1.35 -0.15 -6.07
C GLY A 29 -1.51 -1.61 -6.48
N ASN A 30 -2.76 -2.05 -6.61
CA ASN A 30 -3.14 -3.38 -7.05
C ASN A 30 -3.49 -3.32 -8.55
N PHE A 31 -2.58 -3.80 -9.39
CA PHE A 31 -2.66 -3.62 -10.84
C PHE A 31 -3.88 -4.34 -11.44
N LEU A 32 -4.09 -5.61 -11.10
CA LEU A 32 -5.19 -6.40 -11.66
C LEU A 32 -6.57 -5.95 -11.14
N ASP A 33 -6.60 -5.37 -9.94
CA ASP A 33 -7.85 -4.93 -9.30
C ASP A 33 -8.22 -3.47 -9.65
N SER A 34 -7.36 -2.77 -10.39
CA SER A 34 -7.55 -1.35 -10.75
C SER A 34 -7.83 -0.45 -9.53
N ASN A 35 -7.16 -0.72 -8.41
CA ASN A 35 -7.41 -0.01 -7.16
C ASN A 35 -6.16 0.13 -6.29
N MET A 36 -6.31 0.85 -5.20
CA MET A 36 -5.26 1.06 -4.23
C MET A 36 -5.74 0.69 -2.82
N SER A 37 -5.04 -0.23 -2.16
CA SER A 37 -5.28 -0.53 -0.74
C SER A 37 -4.66 0.55 0.14
N ILE A 38 -5.37 0.93 1.21
CA ILE A 38 -4.89 1.90 2.19
C ILE A 38 -4.56 1.16 3.48
N MET A 39 -3.30 1.20 3.87
CA MET A 39 -2.78 0.55 5.08
C MET A 39 -2.48 1.59 6.14
N ARG A 40 -2.83 1.32 7.39
CA ARG A 40 -2.40 2.14 8.53
C ARG A 40 -1.09 1.62 9.08
N ILE A 41 -0.21 2.53 9.45
CA ILE A 41 1.08 2.25 10.07
C ILE A 41 1.10 2.85 11.47
N ASN A 42 1.50 2.04 12.45
CA ASN A 42 1.79 2.48 13.80
C ASN A 42 3.15 1.91 14.23
N GLY A 43 4.20 2.71 14.10
CA GLY A 43 5.58 2.26 14.29
C GLY A 43 5.96 1.21 13.24
N THR A 44 6.18 -0.03 13.69
CA THR A 44 6.50 -1.18 12.82
C THR A 44 5.28 -2.04 12.49
N GLN A 45 4.10 -1.73 13.06
CA GLN A 45 2.88 -2.49 12.82
C GLN A 45 2.13 -1.91 11.62
N VAL A 46 1.78 -2.78 10.68
CA VAL A 46 0.93 -2.46 9.53
C VAL A 46 -0.44 -3.11 9.74
N THR A 47 -1.51 -2.40 9.42
CA THR A 47 -2.88 -2.91 9.54
C THR A 47 -3.67 -2.53 8.30
N ASP A 48 -4.37 -3.49 7.69
CA ASP A 48 -5.32 -3.19 6.63
C ASP A 48 -6.47 -2.37 7.20
N THR A 49 -6.75 -1.23 6.59
CA THR A 49 -7.89 -0.39 7.01
C THR A 49 -9.21 -0.87 6.41
N GLY A 50 -9.18 -1.80 5.45
CA GLY A 50 -10.30 -2.22 4.63
C GLY A 50 -10.71 -1.19 3.57
N ASN A 51 -10.11 0.00 3.57
CA ASN A 51 -10.41 1.04 2.60
C ASN A 51 -9.62 0.81 1.32
N LYS A 52 -10.32 0.91 0.19
CA LYS A 52 -9.75 0.86 -1.14
C LYS A 52 -10.16 2.10 -1.93
N LEU A 53 -9.23 2.65 -2.69
CA LEU A 53 -9.50 3.70 -3.66
C LEU A 53 -9.57 3.07 -5.05
N GLN A 54 -10.75 3.06 -5.67
CA GLN A 54 -10.88 2.67 -7.06
C GLN A 54 -10.19 3.71 -7.95
N LEU A 55 -9.45 3.22 -8.94
CA LEU A 55 -8.73 4.05 -9.89
C LEU A 55 -9.34 3.89 -11.29
N PRO A 56 -9.30 4.93 -12.14
CA PRO A 56 -9.77 4.83 -13.52
C PRO A 56 -8.84 4.00 -14.43
N GLY A 57 -7.73 3.47 -13.90
CA GLY A 57 -6.76 2.66 -14.63
C GLY A 57 -5.85 1.88 -13.68
N HIS A 58 -4.94 1.08 -14.24
CA HIS A 58 -4.11 0.16 -13.46
C HIS A 58 -2.87 0.87 -12.88
N PRO A 59 -2.67 0.83 -11.56
CA PRO A 59 -1.50 1.45 -10.94
C PRO A 59 -0.24 0.59 -11.13
N ALA A 60 0.67 1.03 -12.01
CA ALA A 60 1.93 0.32 -12.25
C ALA A 60 3.10 0.80 -11.38
N SER A 61 3.10 2.09 -10.99
CA SER A 61 4.10 2.65 -10.08
C SER A 61 3.46 3.74 -9.23
N LEU A 62 3.95 3.89 -8.00
CA LEU A 62 3.51 4.94 -7.08
C LEU A 62 4.73 5.72 -6.58
N ARG A 63 4.54 7.03 -6.41
CA ARG A 63 5.49 7.91 -5.73
C ARG A 63 4.79 8.64 -4.60
N GLY A 64 5.39 8.62 -3.41
CA GLY A 64 4.94 9.42 -2.29
C GLY A 64 5.42 10.87 -2.42
N ALA A 65 4.70 11.78 -1.77
CA ALA A 65 5.18 13.15 -1.58
C ALA A 65 6.43 13.14 -0.67
N PRO A 66 7.37 14.09 -0.86
CA PRO A 66 8.49 14.24 0.05
C PRO A 66 8.01 14.59 1.46
N LYS A 67 8.86 14.30 2.45
CA LYS A 67 8.68 14.74 3.83
C LYS A 67 8.90 16.24 3.98
#